data_AF-A0A954YJT1-F1
#
_entry.id   AF-A0A954YJT1-F1
#
_cell.length_a   1.000
_cell.length_b   1.000
_cell.length_c   1.000
_cell.angle_alpha   90.00
_cell.angle_beta   90.00
_cell.angle_gamma   90.00
#
_symmetry.space_group_name_H-M   'P 1'
#
loop_
_entity.id
_entity.type
_entity.pdbx_description
1 polymer ?
#
loop_
_entity_poly.entity_id
_entity_poly.type
_entity_poly.pdbx_seq_one_letter_code
_entity_poly.pdbx_strand_id
1 'polypeptide(L)'
;MLVEARHSRFGLPLLALSLVSLAAGRPAVAAPRVEKDLEFAQVDGQSLKLDLYLPEAEQPHLVVWIHGGGWRSGSKANCPLSWLAEHGYAVASISYRLSGVAKFPAQIHDCKGAVRWLRANAAKFGYRSDAIAVAGSSAGGHLAALMGTSADVKELEGDIGGHLDQSSRVAAVIDFYGATDFELRSQTQAHKTEIEGAVVYELLGGPVTKNLALARLASAATHVTADDPPFLAFHGDKDNKVLLNQSQRIEQVYRDAKLPLDLHVLAGSGHGGSEFYIGERRELMRAFLDQHLRGQPANSGTSLPRSTPEAQGVSSAHVRAFVEAADREIDTMHSFMLVRHGNVVAEGWWSPEAAERPHILWSLSKSFTSTAVGLAVAEGKLDIDDPVLKFFAADAPDEPAENLRSMRVRDLLTMSTGHEPIPRLTDDGVWTRQFLAQPVPHRPGSKFLYNTPATYM
;
A
#
# COMPACT_ATOMS: atom_id res chain seq x y z
N MET A 1 73.38 -8.28 -1.27
CA MET A 1 72.47 -9.38 -1.62
C MET A 1 71.49 -9.52 -0.46
N LEU A 2 70.20 -9.36 -0.75
CA LEU A 2 69.01 -9.62 0.08
C LEU A 2 68.83 -8.84 1.40
N VAL A 3 67.87 -7.92 1.32
CA VAL A 3 67.14 -7.25 2.40
C VAL A 3 66.00 -8.18 2.82
N GLU A 4 65.92 -8.53 4.10
CA GLU A 4 64.74 -9.17 4.70
C GLU A 4 64.10 -8.23 5.72
N ALA A 5 62.80 -8.01 5.51
CA ALA A 5 61.97 -7.03 6.19
C ALA A 5 61.59 -7.48 7.60
N ARG A 6 61.78 -6.59 8.57
CA ARG A 6 61.16 -6.65 9.90
C ARG A 6 59.75 -6.07 9.81
N HIS A 7 58.73 -6.88 10.07
CA HIS A 7 57.37 -6.38 10.32
C HIS A 7 57.30 -5.74 11.71
N SER A 8 57.30 -4.41 11.74
CA SER A 8 56.95 -3.59 12.89
C SER A 8 55.43 -3.47 13.01
N ARG A 9 54.94 -3.75 14.22
CA ARG A 9 53.55 -3.61 14.68
C ARG A 9 53.07 -2.16 14.53
N PHE A 10 51.97 -1.94 13.80
CA PHE A 10 51.15 -0.75 13.94
C PHE A 10 49.86 -1.14 14.67
N GLY A 11 49.70 -0.61 15.89
CA GLY A 11 48.42 -0.66 16.60
C GLY A 11 47.45 0.32 15.97
N LEU A 12 46.27 -0.16 15.57
CA LEU A 12 45.12 0.70 15.32
C LEU A 12 44.46 1.05 16.67
N PRO A 13 44.07 2.32 16.91
CA PRO A 13 43.28 2.68 18.08
C PRO A 13 41.85 2.14 17.89
N LEU A 14 41.34 1.43 18.90
CA LEU A 14 39.92 1.16 19.05
C LEU A 14 39.21 2.51 19.25
N LEU A 15 38.54 3.01 18.21
CA LEU A 15 37.53 4.04 18.38
C LEU A 15 36.26 3.34 18.90
N ALA A 16 35.97 3.51 20.19
CA ALA A 16 34.70 3.14 20.77
C ALA A 16 33.60 4.02 20.15
N LEU A 17 32.83 3.46 19.22
CA LEU A 17 31.64 4.09 18.67
C LEU A 17 30.49 3.90 19.67
N SER A 18 30.33 4.86 20.59
CA SER A 18 29.12 4.95 21.41
C SER A 18 27.96 5.42 20.52
N LEU A 19 27.29 4.49 19.86
CA LEU A 19 25.99 4.73 19.25
C LEU A 19 24.96 4.83 20.38
N VAL A 20 24.59 6.08 20.70
CA VAL A 20 23.38 6.35 21.48
C VAL A 20 22.20 5.89 20.63
N SER A 21 21.71 4.69 20.93
CA SER A 21 20.45 4.18 20.40
C SER A 21 19.32 5.01 20.98
N LEU A 22 18.86 6.04 20.25
CA LEU A 22 17.48 6.49 20.41
C LEU A 22 16.58 5.44 19.75
N ALA A 23 16.39 4.31 20.44
CA ALA A 23 15.23 3.49 20.25
C ALA A 23 14.03 4.22 20.86
N ALA A 24 13.57 5.27 20.18
CA ALA A 24 12.18 5.68 20.31
C ALA A 24 11.38 4.55 19.67
N GLY A 25 10.96 3.57 20.47
CA GLY A 25 9.94 2.62 20.04
C GLY A 25 8.81 3.44 19.45
N ARG A 26 8.43 3.16 18.18
CA ARG A 26 7.23 3.77 17.62
C ARG A 26 6.12 3.51 18.63
N PRO A 27 5.49 4.55 19.22
CA PRO A 27 4.36 4.32 20.09
C PRO A 27 3.35 3.48 19.30
N ALA A 28 2.76 2.48 19.94
CA ALA A 28 1.64 1.77 19.34
C ALA A 28 0.64 2.83 18.89
N VAL A 29 0.34 2.88 17.59
CA VAL A 29 -0.64 3.83 17.05
C VAL A 29 -1.95 3.49 17.75
N ALA A 30 -2.45 4.42 18.57
CA ALA A 30 -3.71 4.23 19.26
C ALA A 30 -4.81 3.96 18.23
N ALA A 31 -5.72 3.04 18.57
CA ALA A 31 -6.84 2.74 17.70
C ALA A 31 -7.66 4.03 17.45
N PRO A 32 -8.11 4.29 16.21
CA PRO A 32 -8.82 5.52 15.91
C PRO A 32 -10.14 5.61 16.69
N ARG A 33 -10.49 6.81 17.14
CA ARG A 33 -11.81 7.08 17.72
C ARG A 33 -12.86 6.96 16.61
N VAL A 34 -13.93 6.22 16.87
CA VAL A 34 -15.01 6.05 15.89
C VAL A 34 -16.31 6.66 16.42
N GLU A 35 -16.80 7.70 15.75
CA GLU A 35 -18.11 8.29 15.97
C GLU A 35 -19.10 7.66 14.99
N LYS A 36 -20.10 6.94 15.49
CA LYS A 36 -21.04 6.18 14.66
C LYS A 36 -22.38 6.87 14.52
N ASP A 37 -23.07 6.57 13.42
CA ASP A 37 -24.48 6.92 13.17
C ASP A 37 -24.77 8.42 13.24
N LEU A 38 -23.80 9.23 12.82
CA LEU A 38 -23.94 10.69 12.71
C LEU A 38 -24.90 11.00 11.57
N GLU A 39 -26.08 11.55 11.90
CA GLU A 39 -27.06 11.99 10.92
C GLU A 39 -26.60 13.28 10.24
N PHE A 40 -26.55 13.28 8.91
CA PHE A 40 -26.23 14.45 8.10
C PHE A 40 -27.44 15.02 7.37
N ALA A 41 -28.49 14.22 7.17
CA ALA A 41 -29.73 14.67 6.55
C ALA A 41 -30.90 13.76 6.93
N GLN A 42 -32.11 14.31 6.85
CA GLN A 42 -33.35 13.56 6.86
C GLN A 42 -34.14 13.93 5.61
N VAL A 43 -34.55 12.93 4.83
CA VAL A 43 -35.28 13.13 3.56
C VAL A 43 -36.46 12.18 3.53
N ASP A 44 -37.68 12.72 3.44
CA ASP A 44 -38.94 11.95 3.42
C ASP A 44 -39.04 10.91 4.56
N GLY A 45 -38.57 11.30 5.76
CA GLY A 45 -38.55 10.44 6.94
C GLY A 45 -37.38 9.44 7.00
N GLN A 46 -36.57 9.33 5.95
CA GLN A 46 -35.35 8.53 5.93
C GLN A 46 -34.16 9.32 6.49
N SER A 47 -33.54 8.79 7.54
CA SER A 47 -32.30 9.31 8.11
C SER A 47 -31.09 8.86 7.29
N LEU A 48 -30.27 9.81 6.83
CA LEU A 48 -29.01 9.58 6.17
C LEU A 48 -27.86 9.85 7.13
N LYS A 49 -26.99 8.85 7.27
CA LYS A 49 -25.98 8.80 8.31
C LYS A 49 -24.59 8.53 7.76
N LEU A 50 -23.58 8.84 8.57
CA LEU A 50 -22.18 8.50 8.33
C LEU A 50 -21.51 7.98 9.62
N ASP A 51 -20.39 7.27 9.44
CA ASP A 51 -19.47 6.88 10.51
C ASP A 51 -18.14 7.61 10.27
N LEU A 52 -17.57 8.17 11.33
CA LEU A 52 -16.35 8.97 11.27
C LEU A 52 -15.25 8.31 12.09
N TYR A 53 -14.15 7.95 11.42
CA TYR A 53 -12.95 7.39 12.00
C TYR A 53 -11.92 8.51 12.15
N LEU A 54 -11.54 8.81 13.38
CA LEU A 54 -10.69 9.94 13.75
C LEU A 54 -9.35 9.44 14.30
N PRO A 55 -8.23 9.82 13.68
CA PRO A 55 -6.90 9.47 14.16
C PRO A 55 -6.51 10.30 15.38
N GLU A 56 -5.51 9.84 16.14
CA GLU A 56 -4.76 10.70 17.05
C GLU A 56 -3.76 11.56 16.27
N ALA A 57 -4.27 12.56 15.56
CA ALA A 57 -3.48 13.53 14.82
C ALA A 57 -4.08 14.93 14.96
N GLU A 58 -3.23 15.96 14.93
CA GLU A 58 -3.70 17.35 14.90
C GLU A 58 -4.19 17.69 13.50
N GLN A 59 -5.45 18.12 13.38
CA GLN A 59 -6.07 18.52 12.12
C GLN A 59 -5.79 17.57 10.93
N PRO A 60 -6.22 16.30 11.02
CA PRO A 60 -6.03 15.35 9.93
C PRO A 60 -6.83 15.76 8.68
N HIS A 61 -6.29 15.45 7.50
CA HIS A 61 -7.05 15.55 6.25
C HIS A 61 -8.17 14.51 6.20
N LEU A 62 -9.25 14.81 5.48
CA LEU A 62 -10.45 13.99 5.43
C LEU A 62 -10.57 13.22 4.10
N VAL A 63 -10.85 11.92 4.20
CA VAL A 63 -11.21 11.04 3.09
C VAL A 63 -12.64 10.55 3.28
N VAL A 64 -13.50 10.74 2.27
CA VAL A 64 -14.88 10.25 2.27
C VAL A 64 -14.94 8.93 1.51
N TRP A 65 -15.48 7.89 2.14
CA TRP A 65 -15.73 6.60 1.51
C TRP A 65 -17.20 6.43 1.12
N ILE A 66 -17.42 6.03 -0.13
CA ILE A 66 -18.74 5.72 -0.70
C ILE A 66 -18.80 4.22 -1.02
N HIS A 67 -19.72 3.53 -0.35
CA HIS A 67 -19.85 2.09 -0.52
C HIS A 67 -20.36 1.70 -1.91
N GLY A 68 -20.01 0.48 -2.36
CA GLY A 68 -20.60 -0.14 -3.54
C GLY A 68 -21.96 -0.79 -3.27
N GLY A 69 -22.39 -1.68 -4.16
CA GLY A 69 -23.68 -2.38 -4.03
C GLY A 69 -24.69 -2.09 -5.14
N GLY A 70 -24.22 -1.63 -6.31
CA GLY A 70 -25.08 -1.42 -7.49
C GLY A 70 -26.21 -0.44 -7.25
N TRP A 71 -25.99 0.56 -6.38
CA TRP A 71 -26.97 1.54 -5.89
C TRP A 71 -28.20 0.96 -5.18
N ARG A 72 -28.38 -0.35 -5.17
CA ARG A 72 -29.55 -1.06 -4.61
C ARG A 72 -29.32 -1.60 -3.20
N SER A 73 -28.07 -1.66 -2.76
CA SER A 73 -27.68 -2.17 -1.44
C SER A 73 -26.36 -1.54 -0.96
N GLY A 74 -25.97 -1.88 0.26
CA GLY A 74 -24.76 -1.40 0.92
C GLY A 74 -25.08 -0.48 2.10
N SER A 75 -24.04 -0.09 2.83
CA SER A 75 -24.15 0.84 3.95
C SER A 75 -22.78 1.44 4.30
N LYS A 76 -22.78 2.49 5.13
CA LYS A 76 -21.57 3.06 5.75
C LYS A 76 -20.73 2.10 6.61
N ALA A 77 -21.28 0.95 7.03
CA ALA A 77 -20.57 0.02 7.91
C ALA A 77 -19.37 -0.65 7.22
N ASN A 78 -18.38 -1.07 8.01
CA ASN A 78 -17.20 -1.83 7.56
C ASN A 78 -16.41 -1.12 6.45
N CYS A 79 -16.10 0.17 6.64
CA CYS A 79 -15.30 0.94 5.69
C CYS A 79 -13.94 0.26 5.42
N PRO A 80 -13.61 -0.11 4.16
CA PRO A 80 -12.35 -0.79 3.84
C PRO A 80 -11.14 0.16 3.89
N LEU A 81 -11.36 1.47 4.01
CA LEU A 81 -10.32 2.48 4.10
C LEU A 81 -10.10 3.00 5.54
N SER A 82 -10.73 2.39 6.55
CA SER A 82 -10.56 2.81 7.96
C SER A 82 -9.10 2.77 8.44
N TRP A 83 -8.26 1.93 7.84
CA TRP A 83 -6.82 1.85 8.09
C TRP A 83 -6.06 3.16 7.78
N LEU A 84 -6.63 4.06 6.97
CA LEU A 84 -6.03 5.38 6.73
C LEU A 84 -5.96 6.22 8.02
N ALA A 85 -6.80 5.93 9.02
CA ALA A 85 -6.72 6.58 10.32
C ALA A 85 -5.44 6.19 11.09
N GLU A 86 -4.90 5.00 10.86
CA GLU A 86 -3.57 4.63 11.39
C GLU A 86 -2.44 5.47 10.76
N HIS A 87 -2.73 6.18 9.67
CA HIS A 87 -1.80 7.01 8.90
C HIS A 87 -2.12 8.52 9.00
N GLY A 88 -2.93 8.91 9.98
CA GLY A 88 -3.22 10.32 10.27
C GLY A 88 -4.23 10.97 9.32
N TYR A 89 -5.14 10.18 8.72
CA TYR A 89 -6.29 10.69 7.97
C TYR A 89 -7.58 10.47 8.76
N ALA A 90 -8.46 11.45 8.78
CA ALA A 90 -9.85 11.22 9.15
C ALA A 90 -10.56 10.52 7.98
N VAL A 91 -11.45 9.57 8.28
CA VAL A 91 -12.23 8.86 7.27
C VAL A 91 -13.72 8.96 7.60
N ALA A 92 -14.52 9.48 6.68
CA ALA A 92 -15.98 9.49 6.80
C ALA A 92 -16.59 8.47 5.83
N SER A 93 -17.22 7.42 6.36
CA SER A 93 -17.95 6.44 5.58
C SER A 93 -19.42 6.83 5.52
N ILE A 94 -19.96 7.11 4.34
CA ILE A 94 -21.30 7.71 4.19
C ILE A 94 -22.31 6.71 3.63
N SER A 95 -23.59 6.88 4.01
CA SER A 95 -24.73 6.24 3.35
C SER A 95 -25.36 7.18 2.33
N TYR A 96 -26.04 6.62 1.33
CA TYR A 96 -26.88 7.34 0.37
C TYR A 96 -28.19 6.57 0.13
N ARG A 97 -29.24 7.24 -0.37
CA ARG A 97 -30.52 6.60 -0.69
C ARG A 97 -30.35 5.59 -1.81
N LEU A 98 -30.82 4.37 -1.58
CA LEU A 98 -30.71 3.29 -2.55
C LEU A 98 -31.73 3.47 -3.70
N SER A 99 -31.46 2.90 -4.88
CA SER A 99 -32.27 3.06 -6.10
C SER A 99 -33.69 2.51 -6.01
N GLY A 100 -33.93 1.62 -5.04
CA GLY A 100 -35.28 1.14 -4.70
C GLY A 100 -36.09 2.13 -3.86
N VAL A 101 -35.43 3.14 -3.26
CA VAL A 101 -36.07 4.20 -2.48
C VAL A 101 -36.20 5.48 -3.29
N ALA A 102 -35.14 5.90 -4.00
CA ALA A 102 -35.14 7.10 -4.81
C ALA A 102 -34.30 6.89 -6.09
N LYS A 103 -34.79 7.39 -7.22
CA LYS A 103 -34.07 7.33 -8.50
C LYS A 103 -32.99 8.43 -8.57
N PHE A 104 -32.04 8.27 -9.47
CA PHE A 104 -31.03 9.31 -9.74
C PHE A 104 -31.73 10.64 -10.11
N PRO A 105 -31.28 11.81 -9.61
CA PRO A 105 -29.98 12.11 -8.99
C PRO A 105 -29.92 12.01 -7.45
N ALA A 106 -30.87 11.36 -6.77
CA ALA A 106 -30.90 11.32 -5.31
C ALA A 106 -29.57 10.87 -4.66
N GLN A 107 -28.91 9.87 -5.24
CA GLN A 107 -27.66 9.31 -4.71
C GLN A 107 -26.52 10.32 -4.66
N ILE A 108 -26.33 11.08 -5.75
CA ILE A 108 -25.25 12.06 -5.84
C ILE A 108 -25.57 13.30 -5.01
N HIS A 109 -26.85 13.70 -4.94
CA HIS A 109 -27.31 14.75 -4.03
C HIS A 109 -27.02 14.41 -2.57
N ASP A 110 -27.23 13.16 -2.16
CA ASP A 110 -26.91 12.70 -0.81
C ASP A 110 -25.40 12.73 -0.53
N CYS A 111 -24.57 12.30 -1.49
CA CYS A 111 -23.11 12.31 -1.34
C CYS A 111 -22.56 13.74 -1.21
N LYS A 112 -23.02 14.67 -2.05
CA LYS A 112 -22.64 16.08 -1.97
C LYS A 112 -23.18 16.74 -0.69
N GLY A 113 -24.38 16.38 -0.25
CA GLY A 113 -24.94 16.79 1.04
C GLY A 113 -24.07 16.35 2.22
N ALA A 114 -23.57 15.11 2.20
CA ALA A 114 -22.65 14.62 3.22
C ALA A 114 -21.33 15.42 3.24
N VAL A 115 -20.76 15.74 2.07
CA VAL A 115 -19.54 16.57 1.98
C VAL A 115 -19.77 17.97 2.57
N ARG A 116 -20.89 18.62 2.24
CA ARG A 116 -21.25 19.93 2.82
C ARG A 116 -21.40 19.87 4.33
N TRP A 117 -22.08 18.84 4.84
CA TRP A 117 -22.22 18.62 6.28
C TRP A 117 -20.87 18.40 6.96
N LEU A 118 -19.98 17.60 6.37
CA LEU A 118 -18.63 17.37 6.87
C LEU A 118 -17.82 18.67 6.90
N ARG A 119 -17.91 19.52 5.86
CA ARG A 119 -17.26 20.84 5.89
C ARG A 119 -17.77 21.72 7.04
N ALA A 120 -19.09 21.81 7.20
CA ALA A 120 -19.71 22.61 8.26
C ALA A 120 -19.36 22.13 9.68
N ASN A 121 -19.07 20.83 9.85
CA ASN A 121 -18.80 20.22 11.15
C ASN A 121 -17.30 19.97 11.43
N ALA A 122 -16.40 20.43 10.56
CA ALA A 122 -14.97 20.16 10.67
C ALA A 122 -14.37 20.61 12.02
N ALA A 123 -14.71 21.83 12.47
CA ALA A 123 -14.24 22.36 13.75
C ALA A 123 -14.70 21.53 14.97
N LYS A 124 -15.91 20.95 14.89
CA LYS A 124 -16.46 20.11 15.97
C LYS A 124 -15.69 18.80 16.14
N PHE A 125 -15.24 18.22 15.03
CA PHE A 125 -14.58 16.91 15.03
C PHE A 125 -13.05 16.99 14.90
N GLY A 126 -12.50 18.16 14.62
CA GLY A 126 -11.07 18.46 14.67
C GLY A 126 -10.28 18.06 13.42
N TYR A 127 -10.94 17.77 12.29
CA TYR A 127 -10.29 17.49 11.00
C TYR A 127 -10.26 18.72 10.09
N ARG A 128 -9.48 18.64 9.00
CA ARG A 128 -9.45 19.65 7.95
C ARG A 128 -10.51 19.40 6.89
N SER A 129 -11.10 20.48 6.39
CA SER A 129 -12.15 20.46 5.36
C SER A 129 -11.83 21.32 4.13
N ASP A 130 -10.63 21.91 4.08
CA ASP A 130 -10.13 22.71 2.97
C ASP A 130 -9.85 21.84 1.73
N ALA A 131 -9.35 20.62 1.94
CA ALA A 131 -9.14 19.62 0.89
C ALA A 131 -9.68 18.26 1.35
N ILE A 132 -10.78 17.82 0.73
CA ILE A 132 -11.44 16.54 1.03
C ILE A 132 -11.24 15.62 -0.18
N ALA A 133 -10.68 14.43 0.04
CA ALA A 133 -10.68 13.37 -0.98
C ALA A 133 -11.96 12.53 -0.90
N VAL A 134 -12.37 11.95 -2.02
CA VAL A 134 -13.41 10.92 -2.05
C VAL A 134 -12.85 9.63 -2.62
N ALA A 135 -13.27 8.51 -2.06
CA ALA A 135 -13.02 7.18 -2.56
C ALA A 135 -14.33 6.39 -2.65
N GLY A 136 -14.45 5.46 -3.59
CA GLY A 136 -15.60 4.58 -3.63
C GLY A 136 -15.42 3.36 -4.52
N SER A 137 -16.25 2.34 -4.33
CA SER A 137 -16.19 1.10 -5.12
C SER A 137 -17.44 0.82 -5.93
N SER A 138 -17.28 0.35 -7.17
CA SER A 138 -18.39 -0.03 -8.05
C SER A 138 -19.40 1.13 -8.19
N ALA A 139 -20.63 0.97 -7.70
CA ALA A 139 -21.62 2.05 -7.60
C ALA A 139 -21.12 3.30 -6.83
N GLY A 140 -20.35 3.09 -5.77
CA GLY A 140 -19.69 4.16 -5.02
C GLY A 140 -18.50 4.77 -5.76
N GLY A 141 -17.81 3.97 -6.59
CA GLY A 141 -16.73 4.44 -7.47
C GLY A 141 -17.29 5.36 -8.56
N HIS A 142 -18.42 5.00 -9.15
CA HIS A 142 -19.23 5.88 -10.00
C HIS A 142 -19.57 7.20 -9.29
N LEU A 143 -20.08 7.16 -8.05
CA LEU A 143 -20.46 8.37 -7.32
C LEU A 143 -19.24 9.22 -6.93
N ALA A 144 -18.11 8.60 -6.59
CA ALA A 144 -16.85 9.28 -6.31
C ALA A 144 -16.31 9.98 -7.56
N ALA A 145 -16.26 9.27 -8.70
CA ALA A 145 -15.89 9.84 -10.00
C ALA A 145 -16.82 10.97 -10.41
N LEU A 146 -18.14 10.80 -10.27
CA LEU A 146 -19.11 11.82 -10.60
C LEU A 146 -18.96 13.04 -9.70
N MET A 147 -18.74 12.90 -8.40
CA MET A 147 -18.46 14.05 -7.52
C MET A 147 -17.20 14.80 -7.94
N GLY A 148 -16.17 14.08 -8.40
CA GLY A 148 -14.94 14.67 -8.92
C GLY A 148 -15.18 15.58 -10.12
N THR A 149 -15.99 15.14 -11.08
CA THR A 149 -16.18 15.84 -12.36
C THR A 149 -17.41 16.75 -12.40
N SER A 150 -18.25 16.77 -11.35
CA SER A 150 -19.53 17.50 -11.35
C SER A 150 -19.60 18.66 -10.36
N ALA A 151 -18.47 19.19 -9.94
CA ALA A 151 -18.36 20.26 -8.96
C ALA A 151 -19.29 21.47 -9.20
N ASP A 152 -19.44 21.88 -10.46
CA ASP A 152 -20.22 23.07 -10.86
C ASP A 152 -21.42 22.72 -11.75
N VAL A 153 -21.83 21.45 -11.77
CA VAL A 153 -23.00 20.99 -12.52
C VAL A 153 -24.23 21.18 -11.65
N LYS A 154 -24.97 22.27 -11.89
CA LYS A 154 -26.10 22.72 -11.05
C LYS A 154 -27.14 21.63 -10.79
N GLU A 155 -27.46 20.83 -11.81
CA GLU A 155 -28.44 19.73 -11.72
C GLU A 155 -28.02 18.62 -10.75
N LEU A 156 -26.71 18.51 -10.48
CA LEU A 156 -26.12 17.48 -9.64
C LEU A 156 -25.81 17.94 -8.21
N GLU A 157 -25.92 19.23 -7.89
CA GLU A 157 -25.59 19.75 -6.56
C GLU A 157 -26.55 19.31 -5.45
N GLY A 158 -27.85 19.31 -5.76
CA GLY A 158 -28.93 19.03 -4.80
C GLY A 158 -28.96 20.01 -3.62
N ASP A 159 -29.94 19.81 -2.73
CA ASP A 159 -30.18 20.64 -1.54
C ASP A 159 -30.21 19.82 -0.23
N ILE A 160 -29.78 18.56 -0.30
CA ILE A 160 -29.81 17.61 0.81
C ILE A 160 -28.84 18.02 1.92
N GLY A 161 -29.29 17.92 3.17
CA GLY A 161 -28.49 18.09 4.39
C GLY A 161 -28.24 19.53 4.81
N GLY A 162 -28.84 20.52 4.13
CA GLY A 162 -28.59 21.93 4.41
C GLY A 162 -27.15 22.34 4.09
N HIS A 163 -26.62 23.31 4.84
CA HIS A 163 -25.25 23.83 4.68
C HIS A 163 -24.90 24.21 3.23
N LEU A 164 -25.87 24.80 2.52
CA LEU A 164 -25.76 25.13 1.09
C LEU A 164 -24.75 26.25 0.81
N ASP A 165 -24.30 26.95 1.84
CA ASP A 165 -23.17 27.87 1.82
C ASP A 165 -21.81 27.16 1.74
N GLN A 166 -21.76 25.86 2.05
CA GLN A 166 -20.56 25.04 1.94
C GLN A 166 -20.43 24.45 0.53
N SER A 167 -19.19 24.42 0.02
CA SER A 167 -18.89 23.76 -1.24
C SER A 167 -19.12 22.25 -1.14
N SER A 168 -19.49 21.59 -2.25
CA SER A 168 -19.49 20.13 -2.39
C SER A 168 -18.26 19.59 -3.16
N ARG A 169 -17.34 20.47 -3.59
CA ARG A 169 -16.13 20.11 -4.36
C ARG A 169 -15.23 19.14 -3.61
N VAL A 170 -14.56 18.25 -4.32
CA VAL A 170 -13.53 17.35 -3.77
C VAL A 170 -12.17 17.66 -4.40
N ALA A 171 -11.10 17.36 -3.66
CA ALA A 171 -9.72 17.71 -4.04
C ALA A 171 -8.96 16.53 -4.68
N ALA A 172 -9.44 15.30 -4.51
CA ALA A 172 -8.86 14.10 -5.11
C ALA A 172 -9.91 12.97 -5.16
N VAL A 173 -9.79 12.06 -6.13
CA VAL A 173 -10.71 10.93 -6.31
C VAL A 173 -9.94 9.61 -6.34
N ILE A 174 -10.44 8.61 -5.60
CA ILE A 174 -9.99 7.22 -5.69
C ILE A 174 -11.16 6.35 -6.18
N ASP A 175 -11.08 5.85 -7.40
CA ASP A 175 -12.13 5.02 -8.01
C ASP A 175 -11.73 3.55 -8.04
N PHE A 176 -12.49 2.69 -7.34
CA PHE A 176 -12.39 1.26 -7.48
C PHE A 176 -13.48 0.76 -8.45
N TYR A 177 -13.08 0.51 -9.70
CA TYR A 177 -13.88 -0.13 -10.76
C TYR A 177 -15.32 0.43 -10.91
N GLY A 178 -15.44 1.76 -10.89
CA GLY A 178 -16.68 2.48 -11.15
C GLY A 178 -17.13 2.47 -12.61
N ALA A 179 -18.43 2.59 -12.83
CA ALA A 179 -18.99 2.86 -14.15
C ALA A 179 -19.02 4.38 -14.39
N THR A 180 -18.40 4.87 -15.45
CA THR A 180 -18.15 6.31 -15.67
C THR A 180 -18.87 6.85 -16.91
N ASP A 181 -19.39 5.97 -17.77
CA ASP A 181 -20.09 6.32 -19.00
C ASP A 181 -21.21 5.31 -19.28
N PHE A 182 -22.44 5.68 -18.94
CA PHE A 182 -23.62 4.82 -19.09
C PHE A 182 -24.05 4.65 -20.54
N GLU A 183 -23.76 5.61 -21.42
CA GLU A 183 -24.02 5.46 -22.86
C GLU A 183 -23.06 4.43 -23.49
N LEU A 184 -21.78 4.46 -23.12
CA LEU A 184 -20.83 3.40 -23.49
C LEU A 184 -21.24 2.05 -22.88
N ARG A 185 -21.71 2.05 -21.62
CA ARG A 185 -22.12 0.82 -20.94
C ARG A 185 -23.35 0.20 -21.58
N SER A 186 -24.28 0.99 -22.12
CA SER A 186 -25.45 0.43 -22.81
C SER A 186 -25.08 -0.26 -24.12
N GLN A 187 -24.03 0.22 -24.79
CA GLN A 187 -23.50 -0.40 -26.01
C GLN A 187 -22.72 -1.68 -25.70
N THR A 188 -21.95 -1.69 -24.60
CA THR A 188 -21.04 -2.79 -24.28
C THR A 188 -21.63 -3.84 -23.34
N GLN A 189 -22.66 -3.48 -22.58
CA GLN A 189 -23.36 -4.33 -21.62
C GLN A 189 -24.88 -4.04 -21.60
N ALA A 190 -25.56 -4.02 -22.74
CA ALA A 190 -27.00 -3.72 -22.83
C ALA A 190 -27.88 -4.49 -21.82
N HIS A 191 -27.56 -5.76 -21.55
CA HIS A 191 -28.26 -6.59 -20.56
C HIS A 191 -28.12 -6.09 -19.10
N LYS A 192 -27.24 -5.12 -18.83
CA LYS A 192 -27.05 -4.44 -17.53
C LYS A 192 -27.68 -3.04 -17.47
N THR A 193 -28.24 -2.53 -18.58
CA THR A 193 -28.72 -1.15 -18.69
C THR A 193 -30.12 -1.02 -19.28
N GLU A 194 -30.53 -1.93 -20.16
CA GLU A 194 -31.79 -1.79 -20.92
C GLU A 194 -32.96 -2.60 -20.35
N ILE A 195 -32.70 -3.55 -19.46
CA ILE A 195 -33.70 -4.50 -18.95
C ILE A 195 -34.09 -4.16 -17.52
N GLU A 196 -35.38 -4.23 -17.20
CA GLU A 196 -35.91 -4.08 -15.84
C GLU A 196 -35.21 -5.02 -14.84
N GLY A 197 -34.90 -4.53 -13.64
CA GLY A 197 -34.11 -5.24 -12.65
C GLY A 197 -32.58 -5.14 -12.84
N ALA A 198 -32.10 -4.58 -13.95
CA ALA A 198 -30.68 -4.26 -14.10
C ALA A 198 -30.29 -3.02 -13.27
N VAL A 199 -29.08 -3.00 -12.69
CA VAL A 199 -28.69 -1.97 -11.71
C VAL A 199 -28.72 -0.53 -12.25
N VAL A 200 -28.35 -0.32 -13.51
CA VAL A 200 -28.41 1.02 -14.14
C VAL A 200 -29.84 1.37 -14.51
N TYR A 201 -30.64 0.40 -14.99
CA TYR A 201 -32.06 0.59 -15.26
C TYR A 201 -32.77 1.06 -13.99
N GLU A 202 -32.54 0.38 -12.87
CA GLU A 202 -33.14 0.73 -11.58
C GLU A 202 -32.65 2.07 -11.05
N LEU A 203 -31.39 2.44 -11.29
CA LEU A 203 -30.87 3.76 -10.91
C LEU A 203 -31.59 4.89 -11.66
N LEU A 204 -31.73 4.76 -12.98
CA LEU A 204 -32.28 5.81 -13.84
C LEU A 204 -33.82 5.78 -13.94
N GLY A 205 -34.46 4.72 -13.44
CA GLY A 205 -35.91 4.53 -13.57
C GLY A 205 -36.36 4.14 -14.98
N GLY A 206 -35.48 3.54 -15.79
CA GLY A 206 -35.78 3.11 -17.15
C GLY A 206 -34.52 2.81 -17.97
N PRO A 207 -34.69 2.33 -19.22
CA PRO A 207 -33.57 1.92 -20.06
C PRO A 207 -32.72 3.12 -20.48
N VAL A 208 -31.39 2.96 -20.52
CA VAL A 208 -30.46 4.05 -20.89
C VAL A 208 -30.79 4.62 -22.26
N THR A 209 -31.12 3.78 -23.24
CA THR A 209 -31.43 4.22 -24.61
C THR A 209 -32.67 5.11 -24.71
N LYS A 210 -33.56 5.10 -23.71
CA LYS A 210 -34.73 6.02 -23.63
C LYS A 210 -34.47 7.21 -22.72
N ASN A 211 -33.47 7.14 -21.85
CA ASN A 211 -33.12 8.16 -20.86
C ASN A 211 -31.72 8.76 -21.11
N LEU A 212 -31.28 8.89 -22.37
CA LEU A 212 -29.90 9.28 -22.71
C LEU A 212 -29.44 10.58 -22.04
N ALA A 213 -30.31 11.60 -21.95
CA ALA A 213 -29.96 12.85 -21.27
C ALA A 213 -29.65 12.63 -19.78
N LEU A 214 -30.47 11.84 -19.09
CA LEU A 214 -30.25 11.49 -17.68
C LEU A 214 -29.04 10.56 -17.50
N ALA A 215 -28.83 9.63 -18.44
CA ALA A 215 -27.68 8.73 -18.42
C ALA A 215 -26.36 9.49 -18.61
N ARG A 216 -26.33 10.49 -19.51
CA ARG A 216 -25.21 11.43 -19.65
C ARG A 216 -25.05 12.26 -18.39
N LEU A 217 -26.13 12.81 -17.85
CA LEU A 217 -26.08 13.55 -16.58
C LEU A 217 -25.48 12.71 -15.44
N ALA A 218 -25.74 11.40 -15.40
CA ALA A 218 -25.16 10.48 -14.43
C ALA A 218 -23.75 9.96 -14.79
N SER A 219 -23.18 10.32 -15.94
CA SER A 219 -21.89 9.79 -16.39
C SER A 219 -20.75 10.76 -16.04
N ALA A 220 -19.84 10.35 -15.16
CA ALA A 220 -18.69 11.18 -14.79
C ALA A 220 -17.88 11.68 -15.99
N ALA A 221 -17.75 10.84 -17.03
CA ALA A 221 -16.98 11.16 -18.24
C ALA A 221 -17.58 12.29 -19.11
N THR A 222 -18.82 12.73 -18.87
CA THR A 222 -19.45 13.82 -19.65
C THR A 222 -19.21 15.20 -19.08
N HIS A 223 -18.71 15.30 -17.85
CA HIS A 223 -18.61 16.57 -17.11
C HIS A 223 -17.17 17.05 -16.93
N VAL A 224 -16.19 16.37 -17.50
CA VAL A 224 -14.77 16.66 -17.27
C VAL A 224 -14.40 18.08 -17.71
N THR A 225 -13.86 18.87 -16.79
CA THR A 225 -13.35 20.22 -17.04
C THR A 225 -11.89 20.37 -16.59
N ALA A 226 -11.20 21.39 -17.08
CA ALA A 226 -9.75 21.57 -16.87
C ALA A 226 -9.33 21.81 -15.39
N ASP A 227 -10.29 22.04 -14.50
CA ASP A 227 -10.11 22.29 -13.07
C ASP A 227 -10.58 21.12 -12.18
N ASP A 228 -10.86 19.96 -12.80
CA ASP A 228 -11.17 18.73 -12.11
C ASP A 228 -9.99 18.21 -11.25
N PRO A 229 -10.29 17.51 -10.14
CA PRO A 229 -9.27 16.95 -9.27
C PRO A 229 -8.54 15.76 -9.90
N PRO A 230 -7.33 15.41 -9.42
CA PRO A 230 -6.62 14.21 -9.80
C PRO A 230 -7.38 12.92 -9.45
N PHE A 231 -7.17 11.88 -10.24
CA PHE A 231 -7.75 10.54 -10.04
C PHE A 231 -6.67 9.47 -9.81
N LEU A 232 -6.96 8.55 -8.89
CA LEU A 232 -6.31 7.25 -8.78
C LEU A 232 -7.37 6.17 -8.98
N ALA A 233 -7.25 5.36 -10.03
CA ALA A 233 -8.23 4.34 -10.37
C ALA A 233 -7.63 2.93 -10.27
N PHE A 234 -8.42 1.98 -9.76
CA PHE A 234 -8.07 0.55 -9.72
C PHE A 234 -9.16 -0.26 -10.42
N HIS A 235 -8.76 -1.19 -11.30
CA HIS A 235 -9.72 -2.03 -12.03
C HIS A 235 -9.16 -3.42 -12.33
N GLY A 236 -9.94 -4.48 -12.13
CA GLY A 236 -9.53 -5.83 -12.49
C GLY A 236 -9.68 -6.12 -13.99
N ASP A 237 -8.70 -6.78 -14.63
CA ASP A 237 -8.78 -7.09 -16.07
C ASP A 237 -9.79 -8.22 -16.40
N LYS A 238 -10.30 -8.94 -15.38
CA LYS A 238 -11.35 -9.96 -15.50
C LYS A 238 -12.69 -9.50 -14.94
N ASP A 239 -12.88 -8.21 -14.70
CA ASP A 239 -14.16 -7.67 -14.25
C ASP A 239 -15.24 -7.86 -15.33
N ASN A 240 -16.26 -8.65 -15.00
CA ASN A 240 -17.40 -8.93 -15.87
C ASN A 240 -18.71 -8.24 -15.42
N LYS A 241 -18.68 -7.48 -14.32
CA LYS A 241 -19.82 -6.73 -13.81
C LYS A 241 -19.78 -5.29 -14.30
N VAL A 242 -18.62 -4.66 -14.22
CA VAL A 242 -18.31 -3.36 -14.83
C VAL A 242 -17.08 -3.60 -15.70
N LEU A 243 -17.20 -3.48 -17.01
CA LEU A 243 -16.06 -3.75 -17.87
C LEU A 243 -14.97 -2.68 -17.68
N LEU A 244 -13.71 -3.09 -17.85
CA LEU A 244 -12.53 -2.21 -17.79
C LEU A 244 -12.66 -0.98 -18.72
N ASN A 245 -13.45 -1.08 -19.79
CA ASN A 245 -13.71 0.04 -20.70
C ASN A 245 -14.28 1.28 -20.01
N GLN A 246 -14.90 1.15 -18.83
CA GLN A 246 -15.38 2.28 -18.05
C GLN A 246 -14.21 3.08 -17.45
N SER A 247 -13.23 2.43 -16.82
CA SER A 247 -12.05 3.13 -16.31
C SER A 247 -11.18 3.67 -17.45
N GLN A 248 -11.07 2.93 -18.56
CA GLN A 248 -10.37 3.42 -19.76
C GLN A 248 -11.07 4.64 -20.38
N ARG A 249 -12.41 4.71 -20.30
CA ARG A 249 -13.17 5.84 -20.85
C ARG A 249 -12.86 7.13 -20.09
N ILE A 250 -12.87 7.11 -18.77
CA ILE A 250 -12.52 8.31 -17.97
C ILE A 250 -11.04 8.66 -18.10
N GLU A 251 -10.15 7.67 -18.14
CA GLU A 251 -8.71 7.88 -18.42
C GLU A 251 -8.51 8.62 -19.74
N GLN A 252 -9.20 8.20 -20.80
CA GLN A 252 -9.11 8.84 -22.10
C GLN A 252 -9.58 10.30 -22.05
N VAL A 253 -10.72 10.59 -21.41
CA VAL A 253 -11.23 11.97 -21.31
C VAL A 253 -10.28 12.84 -20.47
N TYR A 254 -9.74 12.32 -19.38
CA TYR A 254 -8.74 13.03 -18.56
C TYR A 254 -7.46 13.31 -19.35
N ARG A 255 -6.97 12.33 -20.11
CA ARG A 255 -5.81 12.49 -20.99
C ARG A 255 -6.04 13.59 -22.02
N ASP A 256 -7.20 13.61 -22.66
CA ASP A 256 -7.56 14.63 -23.67
C ASP A 256 -7.66 16.03 -23.04
N ALA A 257 -8.16 16.12 -21.80
CA ALA A 257 -8.22 17.35 -21.01
C ALA A 257 -6.88 17.73 -20.35
N LYS A 258 -5.83 16.90 -20.48
CA LYS A 258 -4.51 17.06 -19.84
C LYS A 258 -4.56 17.07 -18.31
N LEU A 259 -5.47 16.30 -17.74
CA LEU A 259 -5.64 16.12 -16.31
C LEU A 259 -4.91 14.86 -15.82
N PRO A 260 -4.46 14.84 -14.55
CA PRO A 260 -3.83 13.68 -13.94
C PRO A 260 -4.85 12.59 -13.58
N LEU A 261 -4.73 11.42 -14.21
CA LEU A 261 -5.40 10.19 -13.81
C LEU A 261 -4.42 9.03 -13.92
N ASP A 262 -4.24 8.28 -12.84
CA ASP A 262 -3.42 7.07 -12.81
C ASP A 262 -4.32 5.83 -12.69
N LEU A 263 -4.29 4.95 -13.69
CA LEU A 263 -5.12 3.74 -13.75
C LEU A 263 -4.25 2.49 -13.54
N HIS A 264 -4.47 1.84 -12.40
CA HIS A 264 -3.85 0.57 -12.03
C HIS A 264 -4.76 -0.60 -12.38
N VAL A 265 -4.39 -1.35 -13.43
CA VAL A 265 -5.11 -2.55 -13.85
C VAL A 265 -4.55 -3.78 -13.15
N LEU A 266 -5.38 -4.46 -12.35
CA LEU A 266 -5.00 -5.66 -11.60
C LEU A 266 -5.19 -6.91 -12.46
N ALA A 267 -4.08 -7.54 -12.83
CA ALA A 267 -4.07 -8.75 -13.63
C ALA A 267 -4.69 -9.94 -12.90
N GLY A 268 -5.63 -10.62 -13.53
CA GLY A 268 -6.38 -11.77 -13.00
C GLY A 268 -7.54 -11.40 -12.07
N SER A 269 -7.67 -10.14 -11.68
CA SER A 269 -8.68 -9.69 -10.71
C SER A 269 -10.04 -9.45 -11.35
N GLY A 270 -11.10 -9.77 -10.60
CA GLY A 270 -12.49 -9.55 -10.98
C GLY A 270 -13.09 -8.28 -10.36
N HIS A 271 -14.42 -8.30 -10.13
CA HIS A 271 -15.16 -7.16 -9.57
C HIS A 271 -15.06 -7.07 -8.03
N GLY A 272 -13.97 -6.46 -7.57
CA GLY A 272 -13.65 -6.29 -6.15
C GLY A 272 -12.93 -7.49 -5.54
N GLY A 273 -12.68 -7.42 -4.23
CA GLY A 273 -11.89 -8.38 -3.49
C GLY A 273 -10.87 -7.68 -2.59
N SER A 274 -10.26 -8.42 -1.66
CA SER A 274 -9.29 -7.85 -0.71
C SER A 274 -8.03 -7.30 -1.38
N GLU A 275 -7.68 -7.82 -2.56
CA GLU A 275 -6.50 -7.47 -3.33
C GLU A 275 -6.44 -5.99 -3.74
N PHE A 276 -7.59 -5.32 -3.83
CA PHE A 276 -7.72 -3.89 -4.10
C PHE A 276 -7.35 -3.02 -2.89
N TYR A 277 -7.34 -3.59 -1.69
CA TYR A 277 -7.22 -2.86 -0.43
C TYR A 277 -6.02 -3.29 0.41
N ILE A 278 -5.03 -3.98 -0.16
CA ILE A 278 -3.86 -4.51 0.57
C ILE A 278 -2.54 -4.24 -0.19
N GLY A 279 -1.43 -4.41 0.54
CA GLY A 279 -0.08 -4.35 -0.03
C GLY A 279 0.21 -3.04 -0.75
N GLU A 280 0.83 -3.15 -1.92
CA GLU A 280 1.19 -2.01 -2.78
C GLU A 280 0.02 -1.04 -3.05
N ARG A 281 -1.22 -1.54 -3.17
CA ARG A 281 -2.38 -0.67 -3.44
C ARG A 281 -2.66 0.28 -2.27
N ARG A 282 -2.42 -0.15 -1.03
CA ARG A 282 -2.49 0.74 0.14
C ARG A 282 -1.44 1.84 0.07
N GLU A 283 -0.21 1.48 -0.30
CA GLU A 283 0.87 2.45 -0.41
C GLU A 283 0.63 3.44 -1.55
N LEU A 284 0.13 2.99 -2.70
CA LEU A 284 -0.28 3.86 -3.81
C LEU A 284 -1.37 4.85 -3.39
N MET A 285 -2.43 4.36 -2.73
CA MET A 285 -3.48 5.22 -2.18
C MET A 285 -2.93 6.26 -1.20
N ARG A 286 -2.10 5.83 -0.25
CA ARG A 286 -1.52 6.73 0.76
C ARG A 286 -0.63 7.78 0.09
N ALA A 287 0.23 7.38 -0.84
CA ALA A 287 1.11 8.29 -1.57
C ALA A 287 0.31 9.32 -2.39
N PHE A 288 -0.77 8.89 -3.05
CA PHE A 288 -1.68 9.77 -3.78
C PHE A 288 -2.37 10.78 -2.87
N LEU A 289 -2.85 10.35 -1.71
CA LEU A 289 -3.45 11.25 -0.71
C LEU A 289 -2.41 12.21 -0.11
N ASP A 290 -1.20 11.74 0.19
CA ASP A 290 -0.10 12.56 0.69
C ASP A 290 0.27 13.65 -0.33
N GLN A 291 0.28 13.32 -1.63
CA GLN A 291 0.50 14.26 -2.73
C GLN A 291 -0.56 15.34 -2.81
N HIS A 292 -1.82 14.94 -2.84
CA HIS A 292 -2.87 15.86 -3.22
C HIS A 292 -3.55 16.56 -2.04
N LEU A 293 -3.42 16.02 -0.83
CA LEU A 293 -3.95 16.65 0.38
C LEU A 293 -2.87 17.32 1.23
N ARG A 294 -1.69 16.68 1.40
CA ARG A 294 -0.60 17.23 2.24
C ARG A 294 0.43 18.05 1.45
N GLY A 295 0.34 18.07 0.12
CA GLY A 295 1.33 18.71 -0.75
C GLY A 295 2.70 18.03 -0.71
N GLN A 296 2.76 16.74 -0.33
CA GLN A 296 4.00 15.95 -0.29
C GLN A 296 4.18 15.19 -1.60
N PRO A 297 5.21 15.39 -2.42
CA PRO A 297 5.31 14.75 -3.74
C PRO A 297 5.03 13.23 -3.70
N ALA A 298 4.15 12.72 -4.58
CA ALA A 298 3.97 11.28 -4.74
C ALA A 298 5.31 10.68 -5.14
N ASN A 299 5.73 9.67 -4.39
CA ASN A 299 7.12 9.25 -4.21
C ASN A 299 7.99 10.19 -3.37
N SER A 300 7.72 10.21 -2.07
CA SER A 300 8.80 9.92 -1.13
C SER A 300 8.45 8.68 -0.30
N GLY A 301 8.37 7.50 -0.95
CA GLY A 301 9.10 6.39 -0.35
C GLY A 301 10.52 6.92 -0.25
N THR A 302 10.95 7.37 0.93
CA THR A 302 12.11 8.23 1.11
C THR A 302 13.27 7.72 0.27
N SER A 303 13.51 8.31 -0.90
CA SER A 303 14.73 8.03 -1.64
C SER A 303 15.81 8.54 -0.70
N LEU A 304 16.72 7.65 -0.29
CA LEU A 304 17.80 8.04 0.59
C LEU A 304 18.46 9.30 0.00
N PRO A 305 18.64 10.37 0.79
CA PRO A 305 19.26 11.59 0.29
C PRO A 305 20.62 11.26 -0.31
N ARG A 306 21.01 11.97 -1.37
CA ARG A 306 22.29 11.73 -2.04
C ARG A 306 23.31 12.74 -1.54
N SER A 307 24.52 12.26 -1.30
CA SER A 307 25.67 13.07 -0.92
C SER A 307 26.88 12.62 -1.70
N THR A 308 27.91 13.46 -1.82
CA THR A 308 29.20 12.97 -2.35
C THR A 308 29.86 12.01 -1.36
N PRO A 309 30.67 11.04 -1.83
CA PRO A 309 31.51 10.23 -0.96
C PRO A 309 32.30 11.07 0.03
N GLU A 310 32.97 12.13 -0.44
CA GLU A 310 33.86 12.97 0.35
C GLU A 310 33.14 13.66 1.50
N ALA A 311 31.93 14.18 1.25
CA ALA A 311 31.10 14.82 2.27
C ALA A 311 30.67 13.85 3.38
N GLN A 312 30.69 12.55 3.11
CA GLN A 312 30.43 11.50 4.09
C GLN A 312 31.72 10.81 4.58
N GLY A 313 32.89 11.34 4.27
CA GLY A 313 34.19 10.79 4.68
C GLY A 313 34.57 9.50 3.96
N VAL A 314 34.07 9.29 2.73
CA VAL A 314 34.40 8.18 1.84
C VAL A 314 35.23 8.70 0.67
N SER A 315 36.29 8.01 0.29
CA SER A 315 37.07 8.37 -0.91
C SER A 315 36.36 7.89 -2.17
N SER A 316 35.94 8.80 -3.06
CA SER A 316 35.40 8.42 -4.37
C SER A 316 36.37 7.58 -5.20
N ALA A 317 37.68 7.82 -5.09
CA ALA A 317 38.72 7.05 -5.77
C ALA A 317 38.72 5.57 -5.33
N HIS A 318 38.57 5.29 -4.03
CA HIS A 318 38.48 3.91 -3.56
C HIS A 318 37.16 3.24 -3.95
N VAL A 319 36.04 3.97 -3.92
CA VAL A 319 34.75 3.44 -4.40
C VAL A 319 34.85 3.06 -5.88
N ARG A 320 35.44 3.92 -6.69
CA ARG A 320 35.66 3.65 -8.11
C ARG A 320 36.57 2.44 -8.33
N ALA A 321 37.69 2.36 -7.62
CA ALA A 321 38.60 1.21 -7.73
C ALA A 321 37.90 -0.11 -7.36
N PHE A 322 37.01 -0.10 -6.36
CA PHE A 322 36.18 -1.26 -6.02
C PHE A 322 35.22 -1.63 -7.16
N VAL A 323 34.47 -0.67 -7.70
CA VAL A 323 33.51 -0.92 -8.80
C VAL A 323 34.24 -1.46 -10.03
N GLU A 324 35.40 -0.89 -10.38
CA GLU A 324 36.23 -1.37 -11.49
C GLU A 324 36.83 -2.77 -11.25
N ALA A 325 37.12 -3.13 -10.00
CA ALA A 325 37.56 -4.49 -9.68
C ALA A 325 36.38 -5.48 -9.77
N ALA A 326 35.22 -5.12 -9.24
CA ALA A 326 34.00 -5.93 -9.32
C ALA A 326 33.58 -6.18 -10.78
N ASP A 327 33.66 -5.16 -11.63
CA ASP A 327 33.38 -5.26 -13.07
C ASP A 327 34.31 -6.24 -13.79
N ARG A 328 35.57 -6.36 -13.36
CA ARG A 328 36.54 -7.28 -13.96
C ARG A 328 36.44 -8.71 -13.42
N GLU A 329 36.10 -8.87 -12.14
CA GLU A 329 36.22 -10.15 -11.43
C GLU A 329 34.88 -10.86 -11.22
N ILE A 330 33.76 -10.15 -11.35
CA ILE A 330 32.42 -10.68 -11.07
C ILE A 330 31.51 -10.44 -12.29
N ASP A 331 31.13 -11.52 -12.95
CA ASP A 331 30.32 -11.53 -14.18
C ASP A 331 28.79 -11.44 -13.92
N THR A 332 28.37 -11.40 -12.66
CA THR A 332 26.97 -11.51 -12.22
C THR A 332 26.47 -10.30 -11.42
N MET A 333 27.20 -9.17 -11.44
CA MET A 333 26.77 -7.94 -10.78
C MET A 333 25.56 -7.33 -11.49
N HIS A 334 24.49 -7.06 -10.74
CA HIS A 334 23.31 -6.34 -11.24
C HIS A 334 23.36 -4.85 -10.88
N SER A 335 23.71 -4.54 -9.63
CA SER A 335 23.75 -3.18 -9.12
C SER A 335 24.69 -3.04 -7.92
N PHE A 336 25.05 -1.80 -7.64
CA PHE A 336 25.85 -1.39 -6.49
C PHE A 336 25.21 -0.15 -5.87
N MET A 337 25.11 -0.12 -4.55
CA MET A 337 24.70 1.06 -3.79
C MET A 337 25.49 1.12 -2.48
N LEU A 338 26.12 2.25 -2.22
CA LEU A 338 26.83 2.53 -0.98
C LEU A 338 26.10 3.63 -0.22
N VAL A 339 25.70 3.33 1.02
CA VAL A 339 24.98 4.27 1.91
C VAL A 339 25.85 4.56 3.13
N ARG A 340 26.00 5.83 3.50
CA ARG A 340 26.69 6.27 4.72
C ARG A 340 26.03 7.48 5.35
N HIS A 341 25.88 7.45 6.68
CA HIS A 341 25.17 8.46 7.47
C HIS A 341 23.77 8.80 6.91
N GLY A 342 23.05 7.77 6.45
CA GLY A 342 21.72 7.92 5.84
C GLY A 342 21.70 8.47 4.42
N ASN A 343 22.86 8.70 3.78
CA ASN A 343 22.94 9.20 2.42
C ASN A 343 23.47 8.15 1.45
N VAL A 344 22.89 8.03 0.25
CA VAL A 344 23.52 7.30 -0.88
C VAL A 344 24.70 8.12 -1.35
N VAL A 345 25.89 7.53 -1.31
CA VAL A 345 27.15 8.19 -1.69
C VAL A 345 27.71 7.71 -3.01
N ALA A 346 27.33 6.52 -3.45
CA ALA A 346 27.62 6.00 -4.78
C ALA A 346 26.59 4.93 -5.13
N GLU A 347 26.16 4.89 -6.39
CA GLU A 347 25.27 3.86 -6.91
C GLU A 347 25.55 3.62 -8.41
N GLY A 348 25.23 2.44 -8.90
CA GLY A 348 25.43 2.05 -10.29
C GLY A 348 24.73 0.75 -10.65
N TRP A 349 24.41 0.58 -11.93
CA TRP A 349 23.72 -0.59 -12.47
C TRP A 349 24.47 -1.08 -13.71
N TRP A 350 24.70 -2.39 -13.78
CA TRP A 350 25.35 -3.03 -14.92
C TRP A 350 24.30 -3.38 -15.97
N SER A 351 24.57 -3.09 -17.24
CA SER A 351 23.65 -3.45 -18.32
C SER A 351 23.42 -4.98 -18.36
N PRO A 352 22.16 -5.46 -18.52
CA PRO A 352 20.95 -4.72 -18.92
C PRO A 352 20.11 -4.17 -17.75
N GLU A 353 20.62 -4.22 -16.53
CA GLU A 353 19.90 -3.75 -15.33
C GLU A 353 19.85 -2.23 -15.23
N ALA A 354 18.84 -1.71 -14.53
CA ALA A 354 18.62 -0.28 -14.34
C ALA A 354 17.99 0.01 -12.97
N ALA A 355 18.03 1.28 -12.55
CA ALA A 355 17.48 1.73 -11.26
C ALA A 355 15.97 1.51 -11.17
N GLU A 356 15.27 1.69 -12.28
CA GLU A 356 13.81 1.61 -12.40
C GLU A 356 13.34 0.19 -12.73
N ARG A 357 14.27 -0.72 -13.03
CA ARG A 357 13.93 -2.09 -13.40
C ARG A 357 13.67 -2.92 -12.13
N PRO A 358 12.48 -3.55 -11.99
CA PRO A 358 12.22 -4.41 -10.85
C PRO A 358 13.19 -5.59 -10.79
N HIS A 359 13.85 -5.75 -9.65
CA HIS A 359 14.81 -6.82 -9.38
C HIS A 359 14.12 -7.99 -8.68
N ILE A 360 14.29 -9.21 -9.18
CA ILE A 360 13.83 -10.40 -8.47
C ILE A 360 14.84 -10.68 -7.35
N LEU A 361 14.41 -10.42 -6.11
CA LEU A 361 15.20 -10.73 -4.93
C LEU A 361 14.91 -12.15 -4.45
N TRP A 362 15.84 -13.06 -4.74
CA TRP A 362 15.82 -14.39 -4.16
C TRP A 362 16.43 -14.35 -2.75
N SER A 363 15.86 -15.13 -1.83
CA SER A 363 16.45 -15.36 -0.51
C SER A 363 16.62 -14.13 0.40
N LEU A 364 15.85 -13.06 0.13
CA LEU A 364 15.85 -11.81 0.89
C LEU A 364 15.70 -12.00 2.42
N SER A 365 14.93 -13.02 2.85
CA SER A 365 14.73 -13.34 4.27
C SER A 365 16.03 -13.51 5.05
N LYS A 366 17.11 -13.96 4.40
CA LYS A 366 18.42 -14.18 5.06
C LYS A 366 19.02 -12.89 5.58
N SER A 367 18.93 -11.82 4.82
CA SER A 367 19.44 -10.51 5.22
C SER A 367 18.64 -9.97 6.41
N PHE A 368 17.32 -10.15 6.40
CA PHE A 368 16.46 -9.72 7.51
C PHE A 368 16.69 -10.55 8.78
N THR A 369 16.72 -11.88 8.68
CA THR A 369 16.94 -12.75 9.84
C THR A 369 18.33 -12.54 10.43
N SER A 370 19.39 -12.51 9.61
CA SER A 370 20.76 -12.28 10.11
C SER A 370 20.92 -10.89 10.76
N THR A 371 20.27 -9.87 10.22
CA THR A 371 20.23 -8.53 10.84
C THR A 371 19.53 -8.59 12.19
N ALA A 372 18.37 -9.25 12.28
CA ALA A 372 17.63 -9.42 13.54
C ALA A 372 18.46 -10.17 14.58
N VAL A 373 19.21 -11.21 14.17
CA VAL A 373 20.15 -11.92 15.05
C VAL A 373 21.27 -10.99 15.53
N GLY A 374 21.85 -10.17 14.65
CA GLY A 374 22.85 -9.16 15.04
C GLY A 374 22.33 -8.14 16.05
N LEU A 375 21.07 -7.70 15.90
CA LEU A 375 20.40 -6.83 16.88
C LEU A 375 20.19 -7.56 18.22
N ALA A 376 19.74 -8.81 18.20
CA ALA A 376 19.56 -9.61 19.41
C ALA A 376 20.88 -9.83 20.16
N VAL A 377 22.00 -10.03 19.44
CA VAL A 377 23.35 -10.11 20.01
C VAL A 377 23.75 -8.78 20.65
N ALA A 378 23.53 -7.66 19.95
CA ALA A 378 23.84 -6.32 20.48
C ALA A 378 23.02 -5.99 21.75
N GLU A 379 21.81 -6.52 21.85
CA GLU A 379 20.94 -6.40 23.02
C GLU A 379 21.23 -7.44 24.12
N GLY A 380 22.20 -8.34 23.92
CA GLY A 380 22.56 -9.38 24.88
C GLY A 380 21.50 -10.49 25.06
N LYS A 381 20.59 -10.64 24.08
CA LYS A 381 19.52 -11.65 24.12
C LYS A 381 19.98 -13.05 23.71
N LEU A 382 21.03 -13.13 22.89
CA LEU A 382 21.69 -14.37 22.49
C LEU A 382 23.15 -14.11 22.13
N ASP A 383 23.97 -15.17 22.13
CA ASP A 383 25.32 -15.16 21.55
C ASP A 383 25.36 -16.00 20.26
N ILE A 384 26.19 -15.62 19.29
CA ILE A 384 26.36 -16.41 18.06
C ILE A 384 27.01 -17.78 18.32
N ASP A 385 27.67 -17.97 19.45
CA ASP A 385 28.20 -19.24 19.93
C ASP A 385 27.23 -20.05 20.78
N ASP A 386 26.03 -19.54 21.06
CA ASP A 386 25.02 -20.31 21.78
C ASP A 386 24.66 -21.58 21.00
N PRO A 387 24.54 -22.74 21.68
CA PRO A 387 24.03 -23.96 21.06
C PRO A 387 22.57 -23.75 20.61
N VAL A 388 22.23 -24.22 19.40
CA VAL A 388 20.86 -24.10 18.87
C VAL A 388 19.83 -24.77 19.80
N LEU A 389 20.19 -25.91 20.39
CA LEU A 389 19.31 -26.65 21.31
C LEU A 389 18.98 -25.88 22.60
N LYS A 390 19.71 -24.81 22.93
CA LYS A 390 19.37 -23.91 24.04
C LYS A 390 17.99 -23.28 23.86
N PHE A 391 17.62 -22.97 22.61
CA PHE A 391 16.38 -22.27 22.27
C PHE A 391 15.23 -23.22 21.93
N PHE A 392 15.55 -24.44 21.49
CA PHE A 392 14.58 -25.41 20.95
C PHE A 392 14.63 -26.76 21.68
N ALA A 393 14.89 -26.74 23.00
CA ALA A 393 15.03 -27.96 23.79
C ALA A 393 13.79 -28.89 23.71
N ALA A 394 12.58 -28.34 23.62
CA ALA A 394 11.33 -29.09 23.53
C ALA A 394 11.10 -29.76 22.15
N ASP A 395 11.89 -29.37 21.16
CA ASP A 395 11.80 -29.86 19.78
C ASP A 395 12.99 -30.75 19.39
N ALA A 396 13.97 -30.90 20.28
CA ALA A 396 15.09 -31.79 20.08
C ALA A 396 14.63 -33.26 20.05
N PRO A 397 15.29 -34.13 19.26
CA PRO A 397 15.16 -35.57 19.41
C PRO A 397 15.51 -36.01 20.85
N ASP A 398 14.93 -37.11 21.32
CA ASP A 398 15.19 -37.64 22.68
C ASP A 398 16.70 -37.88 22.92
N GLU A 399 17.42 -38.35 21.90
CA GLU A 399 18.86 -38.57 21.92
C GLU A 399 19.54 -37.86 20.73
N PRO A 400 19.83 -36.55 20.84
CA PRO A 400 20.39 -35.80 19.72
C PRO A 400 21.85 -36.21 19.48
N ALA A 401 22.24 -36.39 18.21
CA ALA A 401 23.61 -36.74 17.83
C ALA A 401 24.62 -35.67 18.30
N GLU A 402 25.88 -36.06 18.49
CA GLU A 402 26.95 -35.16 18.96
C GLU A 402 27.07 -33.89 18.09
N ASN A 403 27.05 -34.05 16.77
CA ASN A 403 27.10 -32.94 15.84
C ASN A 403 25.92 -31.97 16.03
N LEU A 404 24.70 -32.49 16.22
CA LEU A 404 23.51 -31.67 16.48
C LEU A 404 23.64 -30.91 17.81
N ARG A 405 24.14 -31.55 18.86
CA ARG A 405 24.41 -30.89 20.15
C ARG A 405 25.43 -29.77 20.04
N SER A 406 26.38 -29.88 19.11
CA SER A 406 27.45 -28.90 18.89
C SER A 406 27.07 -27.75 17.92
N MET A 407 25.88 -27.80 17.31
CA MET A 407 25.44 -26.78 16.35
C MET A 407 25.16 -25.47 17.08
N ARG A 408 25.73 -24.37 16.58
CA ARG A 408 25.56 -23.03 17.15
C ARG A 408 24.78 -22.12 16.22
N VAL A 409 24.30 -21.01 16.75
CA VAL A 409 23.61 -19.96 15.98
C VAL A 409 24.44 -19.53 14.77
N ARG A 410 25.76 -19.35 14.92
CA ARG A 410 26.63 -19.01 13.78
C ARG A 410 26.62 -20.03 12.66
N ASP A 411 26.46 -21.32 12.97
CA ASP A 411 26.46 -22.39 11.96
C ASP A 411 25.18 -22.38 11.12
N LEU A 412 24.07 -21.87 11.68
CA LEU A 412 22.83 -21.55 10.95
C LEU A 412 23.05 -20.36 10.01
N LEU A 413 23.60 -19.26 10.54
CA LEU A 413 23.86 -18.02 9.79
C LEU A 413 24.80 -18.23 8.59
N THR A 414 25.77 -19.13 8.71
CA THR A 414 26.73 -19.47 7.64
C THR A 414 26.29 -20.66 6.79
N MET A 415 25.11 -21.23 7.05
CA MET A 415 24.60 -22.44 6.40
C MET A 415 25.60 -23.61 6.41
N SER A 416 26.34 -23.74 7.51
CA SER A 416 27.30 -24.81 7.72
C SER A 416 26.85 -25.74 8.83
N THR A 417 25.55 -26.01 8.87
CA THR A 417 24.88 -26.78 9.93
C THR A 417 25.29 -28.26 10.02
N GLY A 418 25.98 -28.80 9.02
CA GLY A 418 26.41 -30.20 9.00
C GLY A 418 25.38 -31.21 8.49
N HIS A 419 24.18 -30.76 8.12
CA HIS A 419 23.15 -31.58 7.49
C HIS A 419 23.60 -32.08 6.11
N GLU A 420 23.28 -33.33 5.79
CA GLU A 420 23.32 -33.89 4.43
C GLU A 420 22.39 -35.10 4.35
N PRO A 421 21.34 -35.09 3.48
CA PRO A 421 20.96 -34.05 2.52
C PRO A 421 20.37 -32.78 3.19
N ILE A 422 20.00 -31.77 2.38
CA ILE A 422 19.33 -30.55 2.86
C ILE A 422 18.04 -30.94 3.61
N PRO A 423 17.78 -30.38 4.82
CA PRO A 423 16.54 -30.60 5.54
C PRO A 423 15.30 -30.37 4.69
N ARG A 424 14.34 -31.30 4.74
CA ARG A 424 13.05 -31.15 4.09
C ARG A 424 12.00 -30.84 5.14
N LEU A 425 11.41 -29.65 5.02
CA LEU A 425 10.29 -29.24 5.84
C LEU A 425 8.99 -29.49 5.06
N THR A 426 7.94 -29.88 5.77
CA THR A 426 6.57 -30.00 5.24
C THR A 426 5.65 -29.07 6.00
N ASP A 427 4.49 -28.75 5.42
CA ASP A 427 3.49 -27.89 6.07
C ASP A 427 2.83 -28.57 7.29
N ASP A 428 3.02 -29.88 7.46
CA ASP A 428 2.43 -30.68 8.53
C ASP A 428 3.37 -30.82 9.75
N GLY A 429 3.14 -30.03 10.79
CA GLY A 429 3.80 -30.18 12.11
C GLY A 429 4.69 -29.00 12.51
N VAL A 430 5.49 -29.19 13.57
CA VAL A 430 6.40 -28.15 14.09
C VAL A 430 7.71 -28.20 13.31
N TRP A 431 7.96 -27.17 12.50
CA TRP A 431 9.10 -27.12 11.57
C TRP A 431 10.48 -27.19 12.28
N THR A 432 10.61 -26.65 13.50
CA THR A 432 11.84 -26.74 14.30
C THR A 432 12.17 -28.19 14.62
N ARG A 433 11.17 -28.96 15.06
CA ARG A 433 11.29 -30.39 15.33
C ARG A 433 11.66 -31.17 14.08
N GLN A 434 11.04 -30.85 12.94
CA GLN A 434 11.36 -31.48 11.66
C GLN A 434 12.81 -31.21 11.23
N PHE A 435 13.30 -29.98 11.42
CA PHE A 435 14.68 -29.61 11.13
C PHE A 435 15.66 -30.37 12.04
N LEU A 436 15.44 -30.33 13.35
CA LEU A 436 16.33 -30.96 14.35
C LEU A 436 16.33 -32.49 14.27
N ALA A 437 15.28 -33.10 13.70
CA ALA A 437 15.21 -34.53 13.44
C ALA A 437 16.05 -34.98 12.23
N GLN A 438 16.53 -34.06 11.39
CA GLN A 438 17.31 -34.43 10.21
C GLN A 438 18.74 -34.87 10.58
N PRO A 439 19.34 -35.81 9.82
CA PRO A 439 20.71 -36.23 10.06
C PRO A 439 21.72 -35.09 9.92
N VAL A 440 22.64 -34.99 10.91
CA VAL A 440 23.78 -34.07 10.91
C VAL A 440 25.09 -34.87 10.85
N PRO A 441 25.44 -35.49 9.71
CA PRO A 441 26.61 -36.36 9.60
C PRO A 441 27.94 -35.62 9.70
N HIS A 442 27.98 -34.31 9.42
CA HIS A 442 29.21 -33.52 9.47
C HIS A 442 29.23 -32.60 10.69
N ARG A 443 30.44 -32.29 11.16
CA ARG A 443 30.63 -31.30 12.23
C ARG A 443 30.11 -29.92 11.79
N PRO A 444 29.23 -29.25 12.55
CA PRO A 444 28.83 -27.88 12.24
C PRO A 444 30.04 -26.94 12.09
N GLY A 445 29.96 -26.04 11.12
CA GLY A 445 31.05 -25.14 10.72
C GLY A 445 32.05 -25.73 9.72
N SER A 446 32.03 -27.05 9.48
CA SER A 446 33.05 -27.71 8.63
C SER A 446 32.73 -27.73 7.13
N LYS A 447 31.45 -27.70 6.75
CA LYS A 447 31.00 -27.81 5.36
C LYS A 447 29.83 -26.87 5.11
N PHE A 448 29.96 -26.04 4.08
CA PHE A 448 28.84 -25.23 3.56
C PHE A 448 27.87 -26.11 2.77
N LEU A 449 26.57 -25.93 3.03
CA LEU A 449 25.50 -26.49 2.21
C LEU A 449 24.38 -25.45 2.16
N TYR A 450 23.97 -25.03 0.97
CA TYR A 450 22.91 -24.03 0.83
C TYR A 450 21.59 -24.54 1.44
N ASN A 451 21.31 -24.12 2.68
CA ASN A 451 20.27 -24.67 3.54
C ASN A 451 19.25 -23.58 3.87
N THR A 452 18.23 -23.44 3.02
CA THR A 452 17.15 -22.47 3.23
C THR A 452 16.43 -22.65 4.57
N PRO A 453 16.08 -23.88 5.02
CA PRO A 453 15.54 -24.11 6.36
C PRO A 453 16.36 -23.51 7.50
N ALA A 454 17.69 -23.54 7.42
CA ALA A 454 18.57 -22.96 8.44
C ALA A 454 18.46 -21.43 8.56
N THR A 455 17.86 -20.74 7.60
CA THR A 455 17.56 -19.30 7.68
C THR A 455 16.38 -19.02 8.61
N TYR A 456 15.48 -19.99 8.79
CA TYR A 456 14.26 -19.82 9.57
C TYR A 456 14.42 -20.34 11.00
N MET A 457 15.33 -21.31 11.20
CA MET A 457 15.86 -21.72 12.50
C MET A 457 16.67 -20.60 13.13
#